data_AF-A0A2E3HS64-F1
#
_entry.id   AF-A0A2E3HS64-F1
#
_cell.length_a   1.000
_cell.length_b   1.000
_cell.length_c   1.000
_cell.angle_alpha   90.00
_cell.angle_beta   90.00
_cell.angle_gamma   90.00
#
_symmetry.space_group_name_H-M   'P 1'
#
loop_
_entity.id
_entity.type
_entity.pdbx_description
1 polymer ?
#
loop_
_entity_poly.entity_id
_entity_poly.type
_entity_poly.pdbx_seq_one_letter_code
_entity_poly.pdbx_strand_id
1 'polypeptide(L)'
;MPQVVIGHTDDLKSLEPIYDSFHDAHPELKIGYEEFEGEGEFTAQHEGIRFIWIEQGEGEVYLDVGYRTQEGDGEKLPDCYTSEKVDTENLPILQAIAENLDTLHPKVLLHVESILSRFDGEITTGDISNEIRLMVETGIDQVDWTSRPKVRRSFELLLENYSQMGWSTKQEGSFEPIKVGDQLTVTTDEPVRVRGKFRYWWIEDTSIFMTHVTTVRRLNYIKNAATKPSEFLGLAMPWLCYTETEDKLDGVNSVNNHVFHITDQNSQTHYHPSEAIGGGKPQHEIHIALEPNALGIEIQKHDSYIDIFPEVEDLTVHQKIELSPGTVVYIPPATGHRTVNAVVSVLGIPGFKLNNTILLD
;
A
#
# COMPACT_ATOMS: atom_id res chain seq x y z
N MET A 1 -1.50 -22.20 -19.18
CA MET A 1 -2.35 -21.09 -18.71
C MET A 1 -1.93 -20.79 -17.29
N PRO A 2 -1.83 -19.52 -16.89
CA PRO A 2 -1.65 -19.18 -15.49
C PRO A 2 -2.81 -19.79 -14.69
N GLN A 3 -2.51 -20.38 -13.52
CA GLN A 3 -3.53 -21.01 -12.69
C GLN A 3 -3.73 -20.16 -11.43
N VAL A 4 -4.93 -19.61 -11.27
CA VAL A 4 -5.34 -18.96 -10.03
C VAL A 4 -5.52 -20.02 -8.95
N VAL A 5 -5.05 -19.70 -7.75
CA VAL A 5 -5.16 -20.56 -6.58
C VAL A 5 -6.05 -19.88 -5.54
N ILE A 6 -6.99 -20.63 -4.98
CA ILE A 6 -8.02 -20.11 -4.08
C ILE A 6 -7.95 -20.90 -2.78
N GLY A 7 -8.07 -20.20 -1.66
CA GLY A 7 -8.17 -20.78 -0.33
C GLY A 7 -9.06 -19.93 0.56
N HIS A 8 -9.23 -20.38 1.80
CA HIS A 8 -10.02 -19.69 2.81
C HIS A 8 -9.34 -19.81 4.17
N THR A 9 -9.31 -18.73 4.95
CA THR A 9 -8.63 -18.69 6.26
C THR A 9 -9.22 -19.63 7.30
N ASP A 10 -10.52 -19.92 7.21
CA ASP A 10 -11.18 -20.94 8.04
C ASP A 10 -10.88 -22.41 7.64
N ASP A 11 -10.25 -22.64 6.47
CA ASP A 11 -9.73 -23.95 6.05
C ASP A 11 -8.24 -23.85 5.72
N LEU A 12 -7.41 -23.93 6.75
CA LEU A 12 -5.95 -23.76 6.61
C LEU A 12 -5.31 -24.73 5.59
N LYS A 13 -5.90 -25.90 5.34
CA LYS A 13 -5.39 -26.82 4.31
C LYS A 13 -5.60 -26.29 2.90
N SER A 14 -6.66 -25.52 2.68
CA SER A 14 -6.90 -24.86 1.40
C SER A 14 -5.88 -23.76 1.10
N LEU A 15 -5.10 -23.31 2.09
CA LEU A 15 -4.02 -22.35 1.90
C LEU A 15 -2.70 -23.00 1.46
N GLU A 16 -2.51 -24.31 1.65
CA GLU A 16 -1.28 -25.02 1.26
C GLU A 16 -0.89 -24.78 -0.20
N PRO A 17 -1.81 -24.88 -1.19
CA PRO A 17 -1.47 -24.61 -2.59
C PRO A 17 -1.06 -23.16 -2.87
N ILE A 18 -1.56 -22.20 -2.07
CA ILE A 18 -1.16 -20.79 -2.16
C ILE A 18 0.29 -20.65 -1.69
N TYR A 19 0.64 -21.25 -0.56
CA TYR A 19 2.01 -21.24 -0.03
C TYR A 19 2.99 -21.89 -1.00
N ASP A 20 2.65 -23.04 -1.58
CA ASP A 20 3.48 -23.73 -2.56
C ASP A 20 3.72 -22.85 -3.80
N SER A 21 2.64 -22.31 -4.37
CA SER A 21 2.73 -21.46 -5.57
C SER A 21 3.49 -20.15 -5.31
N PHE A 22 3.33 -19.58 -4.12
CA PHE A 22 4.05 -18.38 -3.70
C PHE A 22 5.54 -18.66 -3.50
N HIS A 23 5.90 -19.76 -2.83
CA HIS A 23 7.29 -20.11 -2.58
C HIS A 23 8.05 -20.45 -3.87
N ASP A 24 7.39 -21.13 -4.81
CA ASP A 24 7.96 -21.42 -6.14
C ASP A 24 8.24 -20.13 -6.94
N ALA A 25 7.36 -19.13 -6.84
CA ALA A 25 7.51 -17.86 -7.53
C ALA A 25 8.50 -16.89 -6.83
N HIS A 26 8.56 -16.95 -5.50
CA HIS A 26 9.28 -16.01 -4.64
C HIS A 26 10.13 -16.75 -3.58
N PRO A 27 11.22 -17.43 -3.97
CA PRO A 27 12.03 -18.21 -3.04
C PRO A 27 12.66 -17.38 -1.90
N GLU A 28 12.91 -16.08 -2.15
CA GLU A 28 13.42 -15.11 -1.18
C GLU A 28 12.37 -14.63 -0.15
N LEU A 29 11.08 -14.86 -0.43
CA LEU A 29 10.00 -14.48 0.46
C LEU A 29 9.52 -15.69 1.26
N LYS A 30 9.05 -15.43 2.47
CA LYS A 30 8.32 -16.37 3.32
C LYS A 30 6.92 -15.80 3.56
N ILE A 31 5.92 -16.66 3.63
CA ILE A 31 4.53 -16.25 3.83
C ILE A 31 3.88 -17.16 4.87
N GLY A 32 2.93 -16.62 5.62
CA GLY A 32 2.11 -17.40 6.52
C GLY A 32 0.84 -16.69 6.96
N TYR A 33 -0.01 -17.46 7.63
CA TYR A 33 -1.23 -17.01 8.28
C TYR A 33 -1.25 -17.55 9.71
N GLU A 34 -1.54 -16.69 10.68
CA GLU A 34 -1.50 -17.03 12.10
C GLU A 34 -2.63 -16.37 12.89
N GLU A 35 -3.00 -16.99 14.01
CA GLU A 35 -3.88 -16.40 15.03
C GLU A 35 -3.03 -16.02 16.24
N PHE A 36 -3.23 -14.81 16.75
CA PHE A 36 -2.58 -14.29 17.95
C PHE A 36 -3.62 -14.01 19.03
N GLU A 37 -3.33 -14.43 20.26
CA GLU A 37 -4.15 -14.13 21.45
C GLU A 37 -3.23 -13.90 22.66
N GLY A 38 -3.45 -12.78 23.38
CA GLY A 38 -2.74 -12.46 24.61
C GLY A 38 -1.82 -11.26 24.47
N GLU A 39 -0.64 -11.30 25.09
CA GLU A 39 0.42 -10.30 24.99
C GLU A 39 1.72 -11.00 24.57
N GLY A 40 2.45 -10.39 23.65
CA GLY A 40 3.66 -10.96 23.08
C GLY A 40 4.48 -9.94 22.31
N GLU A 41 5.49 -10.43 21.61
CA GLU A 41 6.39 -9.63 20.81
C GLU A 41 6.39 -10.15 19.37
N PHE A 42 6.27 -9.22 18.42
CA PHE A 42 6.37 -9.51 17.00
C PHE A 42 7.76 -9.09 16.51
N THR A 43 8.44 -10.03 15.84
CA THR A 43 9.76 -9.84 15.25
C THR A 43 9.85 -10.64 13.95
N ALA A 44 10.89 -10.37 13.15
CA ALA A 44 11.22 -11.16 11.99
C ALA A 44 11.65 -12.58 12.41
N GLN A 45 11.18 -13.60 11.69
CA GLN A 45 11.43 -15.02 11.98
C GLN A 45 12.59 -15.60 11.18
N HIS A 46 12.99 -14.93 10.10
CA HIS A 46 13.94 -15.39 9.09
C HIS A 46 15.01 -14.34 8.77
N GLU A 47 15.34 -13.48 9.74
CA GLU A 47 16.38 -12.45 9.65
C GLU A 47 16.13 -11.40 8.53
N GLY A 48 14.88 -11.27 8.07
CA GLY A 48 14.47 -10.30 7.07
C GLY A 48 13.61 -9.15 7.63
N ILE A 49 12.77 -8.60 6.75
CA ILE A 49 11.71 -7.64 7.13
C ILE A 49 10.37 -8.33 7.03
N ARG A 50 9.64 -8.38 8.14
CA ARG A 50 8.33 -9.04 8.23
C ARG A 50 7.21 -8.01 8.20
N PHE A 51 6.41 -8.07 7.15
CA PHE A 51 5.18 -7.30 6.98
C PHE A 51 4.00 -8.14 7.46
N ILE A 52 3.12 -7.55 8.24
CA ILE A 52 1.98 -8.20 8.89
C ILE A 52 0.72 -7.39 8.62
N TRP A 53 -0.34 -8.04 8.18
CA TRP A 53 -1.64 -7.41 7.90
C TRP A 53 -2.74 -8.07 8.70
N ILE A 54 -3.49 -7.27 9.45
CA ILE A 54 -4.56 -7.77 10.30
C ILE A 54 -5.77 -8.06 9.44
N GLU A 55 -6.19 -9.33 9.39
CA GLU A 55 -7.32 -9.78 8.58
C GLU A 55 -8.62 -9.77 9.38
N GLN A 56 -8.56 -10.18 10.65
CA GLN A 56 -9.71 -10.24 11.54
C GLN A 56 -9.33 -9.92 12.99
N GLY A 57 -10.23 -9.27 13.73
CA GLY A 57 -10.06 -8.98 15.16
C GLY A 57 -9.39 -7.63 15.42
N GLU A 58 -8.91 -7.46 16.65
CA GLU A 58 -8.35 -6.20 17.14
C GLU A 58 -7.28 -6.43 18.19
N GLY A 59 -6.39 -5.46 18.34
CA GLY A 59 -5.36 -5.45 19.35
C GLY A 59 -4.79 -4.07 19.58
N GLU A 60 -3.64 -4.04 20.24
CA GLU A 60 -2.87 -2.83 20.45
C GLU A 60 -1.38 -3.13 20.27
N VAL A 61 -0.66 -2.19 19.68
CA VAL A 61 0.80 -2.20 19.53
C VAL A 61 1.41 -1.15 20.44
N TYR A 62 2.49 -1.49 21.15
CA TYR A 62 3.23 -0.52 21.95
C TYR A 62 4.18 0.27 21.05
N LEU A 63 4.01 1.59 21.06
CA LEU A 63 4.88 2.54 20.36
C LEU A 63 5.59 3.40 21.39
N ASP A 64 6.92 3.46 21.32
CA ASP A 64 7.73 4.19 22.30
C ASP A 64 7.83 5.69 22.00
N VAL A 65 8.32 6.46 22.97
CA VAL A 65 8.71 7.86 22.77
C VAL A 65 9.73 7.93 21.63
N GLY A 66 9.55 8.87 20.72
CA GLY A 66 10.41 9.03 19.55
C GLY A 66 10.01 8.20 18.34
N TYR A 67 8.99 7.32 18.44
CA TYR A 67 8.41 6.69 17.26
C TYR A 67 7.95 7.74 16.25
N ARG A 68 8.38 7.60 14.99
CA ARG A 68 8.00 8.50 13.88
C ARG A 68 7.02 7.81 12.96
N THR A 69 6.02 8.56 12.50
CA THR A 69 5.01 8.07 11.56
C THR A 69 4.71 9.10 10.47
N GLN A 70 4.33 8.66 9.26
CA GLN A 70 3.76 9.50 8.20
C GLN A 70 2.23 9.31 8.10
N GLU A 71 1.60 9.07 9.24
CA GLU A 71 0.15 9.09 9.43
C GLU A 71 -0.32 10.50 9.83
N GLY A 72 -1.64 10.71 9.84
CA GLY A 72 -2.30 11.91 10.36
C GLY A 72 -2.95 12.79 9.29
N ASP A 73 -2.88 12.41 8.01
CA ASP A 73 -3.53 13.08 6.89
C ASP A 73 -4.91 12.50 6.55
N GLY A 74 -5.32 11.41 7.22
CA GLY A 74 -6.69 10.94 7.32
C GLY A 74 -7.39 11.56 8.54
N GLU A 75 -7.61 10.75 9.59
CA GLU A 75 -7.99 11.25 10.90
C GLU A 75 -6.81 11.89 11.64
N LYS A 76 -7.11 12.80 12.58
CA LYS A 76 -6.10 13.41 13.43
C LYS A 76 -5.47 12.34 14.33
N LEU A 77 -4.13 12.28 14.36
CA LEU A 77 -3.38 11.45 15.31
C LEU A 77 -3.73 11.81 16.77
N PRO A 78 -3.53 10.88 17.72
CA PRO A 78 -3.66 11.17 19.14
C PRO A 78 -2.82 12.38 19.58
N ASP A 79 -3.27 13.13 20.58
CA ASP A 79 -2.60 14.37 21.02
C ASP A 79 -1.16 14.17 21.53
N CYS A 80 -0.74 12.92 21.78
CA CYS A 80 0.65 12.57 22.12
C CYS A 80 1.60 12.58 20.92
N TYR A 81 1.13 12.87 19.70
CA TYR A 81 1.95 13.06 18.51
C TYR A 81 2.16 14.55 18.23
N THR A 82 3.35 14.90 17.75
CA THR A 82 3.67 16.25 17.28
C THR A 82 4.17 16.17 15.85
N SER A 83 3.47 16.81 14.92
CA SER A 83 3.90 16.95 13.54
C SER A 83 5.22 17.69 13.46
N GLU A 84 6.13 17.17 12.66
CA GLU A 84 7.45 17.75 12.46
C GLU A 84 7.38 18.93 11.50
N LYS A 85 8.31 19.85 11.70
CA LYS A 85 8.50 20.93 10.74
C LYS A 85 9.15 20.40 9.48
N VAL A 86 8.76 20.94 8.34
CA VAL A 86 9.52 20.81 7.10
C VAL A 86 10.91 21.37 7.35
N ASP A 87 11.93 20.60 6.99
CA ASP A 87 13.30 21.06 7.11
C ASP A 87 13.58 22.29 6.22
N THR A 88 14.71 22.93 6.48
CA THR A 88 15.10 24.16 5.78
C THR A 88 15.40 23.96 4.29
N GLU A 89 15.62 22.72 3.85
CA GLU A 89 15.92 22.38 2.45
C GLU A 89 14.63 22.16 1.65
N ASN A 90 13.62 21.56 2.27
CA ASN A 90 12.34 21.20 1.69
C ASN A 90 11.30 22.34 1.73
N LEU A 91 11.37 23.22 2.72
CA LEU A 91 10.41 24.34 2.84
C LEU A 91 10.41 25.27 1.61
N PRO A 92 11.56 25.71 1.07
CA PRO A 92 11.59 26.54 -0.14
C PRO A 92 11.05 25.82 -1.38
N ILE A 93 11.19 24.50 -1.45
CA ILE A 93 10.69 23.68 -2.56
C ILE A 93 9.16 23.74 -2.61
N LEU A 94 8.50 23.45 -1.49
CA LEU A 94 7.03 23.48 -1.39
C LEU A 94 6.48 24.89 -1.61
N GLN A 95 7.13 25.92 -1.06
CA GLN A 95 6.74 27.31 -1.28
C GLN A 95 6.86 27.73 -2.74
N ALA A 96 7.97 27.38 -3.41
CA ALA A 96 8.17 27.70 -4.82
C ALA A 96 7.11 27.04 -5.71
N ILE A 97 6.71 25.79 -5.41
CA ILE A 97 5.64 25.10 -6.13
C ILE A 97 4.29 25.78 -5.86
N ALA A 98 3.96 26.06 -4.60
CA ALA A 98 2.70 26.69 -4.20
C ALA A 98 2.49 28.09 -4.81
N GLU A 99 3.56 28.89 -4.93
CA GLU A 99 3.51 30.22 -5.53
C GLU A 99 3.37 30.22 -7.07
N ASN A 100 3.51 29.06 -7.72
CA ASN A 100 3.58 28.94 -9.18
C ASN A 100 2.61 27.88 -9.74
N LEU A 101 1.51 27.59 -9.04
CA LEU A 101 0.50 26.61 -9.47
C LEU A 101 -0.09 26.91 -10.86
N ASP A 102 -0.20 28.19 -11.23
CA ASP A 102 -0.69 28.65 -12.54
C ASP A 102 0.20 28.21 -13.71
N THR A 103 1.41 27.75 -13.42
CA THR A 103 2.40 27.35 -14.43
C THR A 103 2.46 25.84 -14.68
N LEU A 104 1.71 25.08 -13.89
CA LEU A 104 1.72 23.61 -13.91
C LEU A 104 0.86 23.05 -15.03
N HIS A 105 1.26 21.88 -15.52
CA HIS A 105 0.44 21.12 -16.45
C HIS A 105 -0.86 20.66 -15.75
N PRO A 106 -2.05 20.76 -16.39
CA PRO A 106 -3.33 20.43 -15.74
C PRO A 106 -3.42 19.01 -15.15
N LYS A 107 -2.81 18.02 -15.81
CA LYS A 107 -2.78 16.63 -15.31
C LYS A 107 -1.90 16.45 -14.06
N VAL A 108 -0.91 17.31 -13.84
CA VAL A 108 -0.01 17.26 -12.67
C VAL A 108 -0.58 18.09 -11.52
N LEU A 109 -1.29 19.18 -11.85
CA LEU A 109 -1.84 20.14 -10.88
C LEU A 109 -2.65 19.47 -9.76
N LEU A 110 -3.57 18.56 -10.08
CA LEU A 110 -4.43 17.91 -9.08
C LEU A 110 -3.62 17.14 -8.02
N HIS A 111 -2.54 16.47 -8.43
CA HIS A 111 -1.68 15.73 -7.51
C HIS A 111 -0.85 16.68 -6.66
N VAL A 112 -0.37 17.78 -7.24
CA VAL A 112 0.36 18.84 -6.52
C VAL A 112 -0.52 19.54 -5.51
N GLU A 113 -1.77 19.85 -5.86
CA GLU A 113 -2.74 20.41 -4.91
C GLU A 113 -3.00 19.45 -3.75
N SER A 114 -3.07 18.13 -4.01
CA SER A 114 -3.18 17.13 -2.95
C SER A 114 -1.95 17.11 -2.03
N ILE A 115 -0.73 17.22 -2.58
CA ILE A 115 0.50 17.37 -1.78
C ILE A 115 0.43 18.63 -0.92
N LEU A 116 0.13 19.78 -1.51
CA LEU A 116 0.09 21.06 -0.80
C LEU A 116 -1.04 21.16 0.21
N SER A 117 -2.12 20.37 0.06
CA SER A 117 -3.20 20.32 1.06
C SER A 117 -2.74 19.79 2.43
N ARG A 118 -1.59 19.11 2.48
CA ARG A 118 -0.95 18.60 3.70
C ARG A 118 0.05 19.58 4.31
N PHE A 119 0.30 20.70 3.64
CA PHE A 119 1.28 21.69 4.04
C PHE A 119 0.60 22.90 4.69
N ASP A 120 0.89 23.13 5.97
CA ASP A 120 0.41 24.28 6.74
C ASP A 120 1.60 25.09 7.25
N GLY A 121 2.01 26.08 6.45
CA GLY A 121 3.06 27.05 6.78
C GLY A 121 4.46 26.45 6.87
N GLU A 122 4.77 25.76 7.96
CA GLU A 122 6.05 25.07 8.20
C GLU A 122 5.87 23.59 8.53
N ILE A 123 4.64 23.07 8.54
CA ILE A 123 4.33 21.70 8.92
C ILE A 123 3.83 20.94 7.70
N THR A 124 4.33 19.72 7.50
CA THR A 124 3.70 18.74 6.60
C THR A 124 3.22 17.55 7.41
N THR A 125 2.05 17.01 7.05
CA THR A 125 1.50 15.80 7.70
C THR A 125 1.15 14.76 6.65
N GLY A 126 1.55 13.52 6.88
CA GLY A 126 1.16 12.40 6.04
C GLY A 126 2.13 12.09 4.91
N ASP A 127 2.04 10.85 4.44
CA ASP A 127 2.82 10.32 3.33
C ASP A 127 2.32 10.91 1.98
N ILE A 128 3.24 11.48 1.20
CA ILE A 128 2.95 12.08 -0.12
C ILE A 128 3.42 11.22 -1.29
N SER A 129 3.97 10.03 -1.01
CA SER A 129 4.52 9.15 -2.04
C SER A 129 3.48 8.82 -3.11
N ASN A 130 2.22 8.60 -2.74
CA ASN A 130 1.16 8.21 -3.69
C ASN A 130 0.93 9.31 -4.73
N GLU A 131 0.87 10.58 -4.32
CA GLU A 131 0.78 11.70 -5.25
C GLU A 131 2.01 11.81 -6.16
N ILE A 132 3.21 11.54 -5.63
CA ILE A 132 4.44 11.49 -6.44
C ILE A 132 4.34 10.40 -7.52
N ARG A 133 3.89 9.20 -7.15
CA ARG A 133 3.64 8.11 -8.09
C ARG A 133 2.66 8.54 -9.18
N LEU A 134 1.50 9.08 -8.79
CA LEU A 134 0.45 9.50 -9.73
C LEU A 134 0.93 10.58 -10.70
N MET A 135 1.79 11.52 -10.24
CA MET A 135 2.43 12.49 -11.11
C MET A 135 3.30 11.82 -12.18
N VAL A 136 4.10 10.82 -11.80
CA VAL A 136 4.94 10.05 -12.73
C VAL A 136 4.10 9.23 -13.71
N GLU A 137 3.01 8.63 -13.26
CA GLU A 137 2.08 7.84 -14.09
C GLU A 137 1.29 8.69 -15.10
N THR A 138 1.33 10.02 -15.01
CA THR A 138 0.72 10.88 -16.04
C THR A 138 1.33 10.68 -17.44
N GLY A 139 2.56 10.14 -17.52
CA GLY A 139 3.32 9.96 -18.75
C GLY A 139 3.86 11.27 -19.36
N ILE A 140 3.71 12.39 -18.65
CA ILE A 140 4.25 13.69 -19.07
C ILE A 140 5.70 13.76 -18.64
N ASP A 141 6.58 14.15 -19.56
CA ASP A 141 7.99 14.40 -19.24
C ASP A 141 8.10 15.45 -18.12
N GLN A 142 8.96 15.22 -17.13
CA GLN A 142 9.15 16.11 -15.99
C GLN A 142 9.46 17.54 -16.41
N VAL A 143 10.16 17.73 -17.54
CA VAL A 143 10.45 19.05 -18.09
C VAL A 143 9.19 19.82 -18.48
N ASP A 144 8.09 19.11 -18.79
CA ASP A 144 6.81 19.65 -19.21
C ASP A 144 5.78 19.75 -18.09
N TRP A 145 6.11 19.29 -16.87
CA TRP A 145 5.25 19.48 -15.69
C TRP A 145 5.00 20.95 -15.36
N THR A 146 5.93 21.83 -15.74
CA THR A 146 5.79 23.28 -15.60
C THR A 146 6.49 24.04 -16.72
N SER A 147 5.92 25.18 -17.08
CA SER A 147 6.53 26.14 -18.00
C SER A 147 7.68 26.97 -17.39
N ARG A 148 7.90 26.91 -16.06
CA ARG A 148 8.93 27.71 -15.36
C ARG A 148 10.16 26.88 -14.96
N PRO A 149 11.37 27.18 -15.49
CA PRO A 149 12.59 26.43 -15.17
C PRO A 149 12.94 26.35 -13.68
N LYS A 150 12.68 27.40 -12.88
CA LYS A 150 12.93 27.38 -11.44
C LYS A 150 12.02 26.40 -10.69
N VAL A 151 10.78 26.25 -11.14
CA VAL A 151 9.81 25.32 -10.55
C VAL A 151 10.16 23.89 -10.94
N ARG A 152 10.71 23.66 -12.14
CA ARG A 152 11.25 22.34 -12.55
C ARG A 152 12.28 21.82 -11.56
N ARG A 153 13.26 22.67 -11.20
CA ARG A 153 14.27 22.30 -10.20
C ARG A 153 13.66 21.96 -8.84
N SER A 154 12.55 22.60 -8.48
CA SER A 154 11.83 22.31 -7.23
C SER A 154 11.19 20.91 -7.30
N PHE A 155 10.62 20.52 -8.45
CA PHE A 155 10.11 19.15 -8.64
C PHE A 155 11.22 18.09 -8.62
N GLU A 156 12.36 18.35 -9.27
CA GLU A 156 13.51 17.43 -9.22
C GLU A 156 13.91 17.13 -7.77
N LEU A 157 14.08 18.19 -6.96
CA LEU A 157 14.43 18.04 -5.54
C LEU A 157 13.31 17.40 -4.72
N LEU A 158 12.03 17.69 -5.04
CA LEU A 158 10.89 17.05 -4.40
C LEU A 158 10.92 15.53 -4.63
N LEU A 159 11.23 15.08 -5.85
CA LEU A 159 11.33 13.66 -6.19
C LEU A 159 12.48 12.95 -5.46
N GLU A 160 13.55 13.66 -5.12
CA GLU A 160 14.65 13.15 -4.31
C GLU A 160 14.28 13.06 -2.82
N ASN A 161 13.52 14.03 -2.30
CA ASN A 161 13.36 14.25 -0.86
C ASN A 161 11.98 13.91 -0.28
N TYR A 162 10.98 13.52 -1.09
CA TYR A 162 9.59 13.40 -0.63
C TYR A 162 9.39 12.48 0.59
N SER A 163 10.23 11.44 0.73
CA SER A 163 10.19 10.51 1.87
C SER A 163 10.61 11.13 3.20
N GLN A 164 11.28 12.30 3.19
CA GLN A 164 11.75 13.01 4.38
C GLN A 164 10.71 13.97 4.98
N MET A 165 9.51 14.06 4.40
CA MET A 165 8.45 14.99 4.82
C MET A 165 7.23 14.26 5.39
N GLY A 166 6.33 15.01 6.04
CA GLY A 166 5.06 14.47 6.52
C GLY A 166 5.13 13.70 7.84
N TRP A 167 6.26 13.77 8.53
CA TRP A 167 6.52 13.01 9.75
C TRP A 167 5.84 13.62 10.98
N SER A 168 5.36 12.76 11.87
CA SER A 168 4.93 13.10 13.23
C SER A 168 5.69 12.22 14.23
N THR A 169 6.22 12.83 15.29
CA THR A 169 6.94 12.12 16.35
C THR A 169 6.05 11.94 17.58
N LYS A 170 6.01 10.71 18.11
CA LYS A 170 5.35 10.35 19.36
C LYS A 170 6.13 10.88 20.57
N GLN A 171 5.43 11.57 21.47
CA GLN A 171 6.01 12.23 22.65
C GLN A 171 5.93 11.36 23.92
N GLU A 172 5.04 10.38 23.95
CA GLU A 172 4.78 9.52 25.11
C GLU A 172 4.57 8.08 24.65
N GLY A 173 5.26 7.12 25.27
CA GLY A 173 5.13 5.70 24.95
C GLY A 173 3.80 5.12 25.41
N SER A 174 3.09 4.40 24.54
CA SER A 174 1.79 3.81 24.88
C SER A 174 1.41 2.65 23.97
N PHE A 175 0.49 1.82 24.45
CA PHE A 175 -0.26 0.91 23.57
C PHE A 175 -1.27 1.71 22.76
N GLU A 176 -1.36 1.41 21.46
CA GLU A 176 -2.25 2.07 20.51
C GLU A 176 -3.03 1.04 19.69
N PRO A 177 -4.30 1.31 19.38
CA PRO A 177 -5.16 0.33 18.73
C PRO A 177 -4.69 0.00 17.32
N ILE A 178 -4.81 -1.28 16.98
CA ILE A 178 -4.64 -1.85 15.65
C ILE A 178 -5.86 -2.73 15.34
N LYS A 179 -6.34 -2.66 14.10
CA LYS A 179 -7.58 -3.31 13.67
C LYS A 179 -7.44 -3.89 12.26
N VAL A 180 -8.49 -4.55 11.79
CA VAL A 180 -8.61 -5.09 10.44
C VAL A 180 -8.13 -4.07 9.40
N GLY A 181 -7.27 -4.54 8.49
CA GLY A 181 -6.67 -3.79 7.40
C GLY A 181 -5.45 -2.97 7.79
N ASP A 182 -5.12 -2.80 9.07
CA ASP A 182 -3.86 -2.14 9.47
C ASP A 182 -2.64 -3.04 9.19
N GLN A 183 -1.48 -2.40 9.03
CA GLN A 183 -0.20 -3.06 8.78
C GLN A 183 0.77 -2.84 9.94
N LEU A 184 1.50 -3.90 10.30
CA LEU A 184 2.73 -3.83 11.10
C LEU A 184 3.94 -4.21 10.25
N THR A 185 5.08 -3.60 10.51
CA THR A 185 6.36 -3.92 9.89
C THR A 185 7.40 -4.07 10.99
N VAL A 186 8.07 -5.22 11.06
CA VAL A 186 9.04 -5.53 12.11
C VAL A 186 10.31 -6.11 11.51
N THR A 187 11.42 -5.91 12.22
CA THR A 187 12.72 -6.51 11.89
C THR A 187 13.21 -7.35 13.07
N THR A 188 14.35 -8.02 12.90
CA THR A 188 14.99 -8.77 14.00
C THR A 188 15.50 -7.81 15.09
N ASP A 189 15.99 -6.64 14.69
CA ASP A 189 16.60 -5.67 15.61
C ASP A 189 15.58 -4.71 16.23
N GLU A 190 14.40 -4.57 15.62
CA GLU A 190 13.32 -3.68 16.07
C GLU A 190 12.02 -4.47 16.30
N PRO A 191 11.98 -5.33 17.33
CA PRO A 191 10.77 -6.04 17.68
C PRO A 191 9.74 -5.09 18.33
N VAL A 192 8.46 -5.46 18.25
CA VAL A 192 7.37 -4.66 18.84
C VAL A 192 6.49 -5.48 19.75
N ARG A 193 6.10 -4.89 20.88
CA ARG A 193 5.16 -5.50 21.81
C ARG A 193 3.74 -5.29 21.30
N VAL A 194 2.97 -6.37 21.30
CA VAL A 194 1.59 -6.41 20.83
C VAL A 194 0.73 -7.14 21.85
N ARG A 195 -0.53 -6.72 22.00
CA ARG A 195 -1.53 -7.45 22.78
C ARG A 195 -2.89 -7.43 22.08
N GLY A 196 -3.76 -8.39 22.39
CA GLY A 196 -5.11 -8.46 21.83
C GLY A 196 -5.47 -9.85 21.33
N LYS A 197 -6.42 -9.90 20.38
CA LYS A 197 -6.83 -11.12 19.70
C LYS A 197 -7.19 -10.84 18.25
N PHE A 198 -6.36 -11.34 17.34
CA PHE A 198 -6.54 -11.13 15.91
C PHE A 198 -5.91 -12.24 15.08
N ARG A 199 -6.38 -12.37 13.85
CA ARG A 199 -5.79 -13.22 12.81
C ARG A 199 -5.11 -12.33 11.78
N TYR A 200 -3.97 -12.78 11.28
CA TYR A 200 -3.13 -11.96 10.43
C TYR A 200 -2.39 -12.76 9.38
N TRP A 201 -2.18 -12.12 8.24
CA TRP A 201 -1.26 -12.56 7.20
C TRP A 201 0.10 -11.94 7.44
N TRP A 202 1.16 -12.64 7.07
CA TRP A 202 2.49 -12.07 7.06
C TRP A 202 3.29 -12.52 5.85
N ILE A 203 4.14 -11.62 5.35
CA ILE A 203 5.20 -11.95 4.41
C ILE A 203 6.50 -11.41 4.97
N GLU A 204 7.54 -12.23 4.95
CA GLU A 204 8.89 -11.84 5.33
C GLU A 204 9.82 -11.88 4.12
N ASP A 205 10.44 -10.74 3.83
CA ASP A 205 11.44 -10.62 2.78
C ASP A 205 12.85 -10.77 3.37
N THR A 206 13.51 -11.87 3.02
CA THR A 206 14.85 -12.21 3.50
C THR A 206 15.97 -11.59 2.65
N SER A 207 15.62 -10.89 1.56
CA SER A 207 16.57 -10.24 0.65
C SER A 207 16.85 -8.77 0.99
N ILE A 208 16.11 -8.20 1.95
CA ILE A 208 16.24 -6.81 2.38
C ILE A 208 16.42 -6.71 3.90
N PHE A 209 17.06 -5.63 4.33
CA PHE A 209 17.36 -5.35 5.73
C PHE A 209 16.94 -3.94 6.17
N MET A 210 16.45 -3.12 5.23
CA MET A 210 15.90 -1.78 5.51
C MET A 210 14.49 -1.65 4.94
N THR A 211 13.59 -1.08 5.74
CA THR A 211 12.21 -0.78 5.35
C THR A 211 12.07 0.72 5.12
N HIS A 212 11.22 1.09 4.15
CA HIS A 212 10.81 2.48 3.93
C HIS A 212 9.41 2.77 4.46
N VAL A 213 8.83 1.81 5.18
CA VAL A 213 7.51 1.93 5.79
C VAL A 213 7.67 1.87 7.29
N THR A 214 6.84 2.64 7.98
CA THR A 214 6.85 2.73 9.42
C THR A 214 6.44 1.41 10.06
N THR A 215 6.82 1.24 11.32
CA THR A 215 6.47 0.07 12.13
C THR A 215 4.97 -0.22 12.14
N VAL A 216 4.15 0.83 12.12
CA VAL A 216 2.70 0.72 12.09
C VAL A 216 2.16 1.65 11.00
N ARG A 217 1.18 1.17 10.25
CA ARG A 217 0.35 1.98 9.35
C ARG A 217 -1.12 1.63 9.54
N ARG A 218 -1.88 2.57 10.11
CA ARG A 218 -3.29 2.43 10.46
C ARG A 218 -4.16 3.14 9.47
N LEU A 219 -5.15 2.43 8.96
CA LEU A 219 -5.97 2.89 7.84
C LEU A 219 -6.71 4.20 8.14
N ASN A 220 -7.18 4.38 9.38
CA ASN A 220 -7.97 5.57 9.74
C ASN A 220 -7.14 6.86 9.75
N TYR A 221 -5.84 6.77 10.07
CA TYR A 221 -4.97 7.95 10.08
C TYR A 221 -4.34 8.25 8.73
N ILE A 222 -4.55 7.40 7.71
CA ILE A 222 -4.02 7.61 6.37
C ILE A 222 -5.10 8.21 5.49
N LYS A 223 -4.75 9.21 4.69
CA LYS A 223 -5.69 9.81 3.74
C LYS A 223 -6.25 8.76 2.80
N ASN A 224 -7.58 8.76 2.65
CA ASN A 224 -8.25 7.96 1.63
C ASN A 224 -7.84 8.49 0.25
N ALA A 225 -7.13 7.67 -0.53
CA ALA A 225 -6.65 8.00 -1.87
C ALA A 225 -7.71 7.74 -2.95
N ALA A 226 -8.93 7.38 -2.56
CA ALA A 226 -10.05 7.22 -3.48
C ALA A 226 -10.35 8.50 -4.26
N THR A 227 -10.74 8.33 -5.53
CA THR A 227 -11.12 9.45 -6.40
C THR A 227 -12.57 9.90 -6.19
N LYS A 228 -13.40 9.08 -5.52
CA LYS A 228 -14.81 9.38 -5.23
C LYS A 228 -15.14 9.14 -3.75
N PRO A 229 -16.08 9.92 -3.16
CA PRO A 229 -16.48 9.75 -1.76
C PRO A 229 -17.08 8.39 -1.39
N SER A 230 -17.65 7.66 -2.36
CA SER A 230 -18.24 6.33 -2.17
C SER A 230 -17.20 5.20 -2.13
N GLU A 231 -15.95 5.52 -2.43
CA GLU A 231 -14.86 4.56 -2.58
C GLU A 231 -13.90 4.69 -1.40
N PHE A 232 -13.21 3.59 -1.10
CA PHE A 232 -12.14 3.58 -0.12
C PHE A 232 -10.89 2.99 -0.76
N LEU A 233 -9.79 3.69 -0.59
CA LEU A 233 -8.45 3.23 -0.94
C LEU A 233 -7.50 3.72 0.17
N GLY A 234 -7.19 2.81 1.08
CA GLY A 234 -6.27 3.02 2.20
C GLY A 234 -5.03 2.14 2.07
N LEU A 235 -3.97 2.49 2.82
CA LEU A 235 -2.65 1.88 2.70
C LEU A 235 -2.11 1.86 1.26
N ALA A 236 -2.52 2.80 0.40
CA ALA A 236 -1.95 2.93 -0.94
C ALA A 236 -0.47 3.36 -0.87
N MET A 237 0.44 2.47 -0.45
CA MET A 237 1.85 2.75 -0.50
C MET A 237 2.25 2.49 -1.94
N PRO A 238 2.69 3.50 -2.68
CA PRO A 238 3.17 3.28 -4.03
C PRO A 238 4.55 2.63 -4.02
N TRP A 239 4.97 2.17 -5.19
CA TRP A 239 6.38 2.03 -5.51
C TRP A 239 7.14 3.34 -5.24
N LEU A 240 8.19 3.31 -4.44
CA LEU A 240 9.05 4.48 -4.23
C LEU A 240 9.85 4.73 -5.51
N CYS A 241 9.46 5.76 -6.27
CA CYS A 241 9.87 5.99 -7.64
C CYS A 241 11.35 6.39 -7.78
N TYR A 242 11.94 6.93 -6.71
CA TYR A 242 13.31 7.40 -6.66
C TYR A 242 13.83 7.15 -5.24
N THR A 243 14.75 6.19 -5.11
CA THR A 243 15.48 5.92 -3.86
C THR A 243 16.95 5.80 -4.21
N GLU A 244 17.83 6.00 -3.23
CA GLU A 244 19.30 6.00 -3.42
C GLU A 244 19.86 4.70 -4.03
N THR A 245 19.04 3.64 -4.11
CA THR A 245 19.36 2.37 -4.76
C THR A 245 18.69 2.27 -6.14
N GLU A 246 19.13 3.09 -7.10
CA GLU A 246 18.70 3.02 -8.52
C GLU A 246 18.98 1.66 -9.19
N ASP A 247 19.78 0.79 -8.56
CA ASP A 247 20.19 -0.51 -9.10
C ASP A 247 19.13 -1.62 -8.95
N LYS A 248 18.03 -1.40 -8.21
CA LYS A 248 16.94 -2.38 -8.09
C LYS A 248 15.83 -2.07 -9.08
N LEU A 249 15.76 -2.86 -10.16
CA LEU A 249 14.66 -2.82 -11.14
C LEU A 249 13.29 -3.09 -10.50
N ASP A 250 13.26 -3.76 -9.35
CA ASP A 250 12.07 -4.02 -8.54
C ASP A 250 11.75 -2.91 -7.51
N GLY A 251 12.49 -1.80 -7.55
CA GLY A 251 12.40 -0.75 -6.55
C GLY A 251 12.81 -1.26 -5.17
N VAL A 252 12.43 -0.50 -4.14
CA VAL A 252 12.70 -0.86 -2.73
C VAL A 252 11.53 -1.55 -2.05
N ASN A 253 10.35 -1.57 -2.68
CA ASN A 253 9.14 -2.17 -2.12
C ASN A 253 8.95 -3.58 -2.66
N SER A 254 9.54 -4.55 -1.97
CA SER A 254 9.42 -5.97 -2.32
C SER A 254 8.01 -6.53 -2.13
N VAL A 255 7.28 -5.99 -1.16
CA VAL A 255 5.88 -6.35 -0.89
C VAL A 255 5.12 -5.09 -0.54
N ASN A 256 3.87 -5.02 -0.99
CA ASN A 256 3.01 -3.90 -0.70
C ASN A 256 1.57 -4.35 -0.50
N ASN A 257 0.78 -3.56 0.22
CA ASN A 257 -0.62 -3.86 0.46
C ASN A 257 -1.46 -2.64 0.20
N HIS A 258 -2.53 -2.77 -0.58
CA HIS A 258 -3.57 -1.77 -0.69
C HIS A 258 -4.87 -2.33 -0.12
N VAL A 259 -5.57 -1.55 0.69
CA VAL A 259 -6.91 -1.91 1.19
C VAL A 259 -7.96 -1.11 0.43
N PHE A 260 -8.80 -1.81 -0.33
CA PHE A 260 -9.80 -1.21 -1.19
C PHE A 260 -11.22 -1.56 -0.76
N HIS A 261 -12.15 -0.63 -0.96
CA HIS A 261 -13.54 -0.93 -1.22
C HIS A 261 -13.83 -0.75 -2.71
N ILE A 262 -14.06 -1.86 -3.39
CA ILE A 262 -14.38 -1.89 -4.81
C ILE A 262 -15.88 -2.08 -4.96
N THR A 263 -16.53 -1.11 -5.57
CA THR A 263 -17.94 -1.11 -5.97
C THR A 263 -18.09 -1.53 -7.42
N ASP A 264 -19.29 -1.93 -7.84
CA ASP A 264 -19.61 -2.17 -9.26
C ASP A 264 -19.20 -1.01 -10.19
N GLN A 265 -19.29 0.23 -9.69
CA GLN A 265 -19.11 1.44 -10.51
C GLN A 265 -17.65 1.83 -10.73
N ASN A 266 -16.73 1.34 -9.91
CA ASN A 266 -15.30 1.66 -9.98
C ASN A 266 -14.43 0.42 -10.16
N SER A 267 -15.04 -0.76 -10.19
CA SER A 267 -14.39 -2.00 -10.56
C SER A 267 -13.90 -1.93 -12.00
N GLN A 268 -12.59 -2.08 -12.18
CA GLN A 268 -11.90 -2.10 -13.47
C GLN A 268 -11.34 -3.48 -13.77
N THR A 269 -11.47 -3.90 -15.02
CA THR A 269 -10.88 -5.15 -15.52
C THR A 269 -9.44 -4.87 -15.91
N HIS A 270 -8.49 -5.59 -15.31
CA HIS A 270 -7.08 -5.35 -15.59
C HIS A 270 -6.23 -6.61 -15.42
N TYR A 271 -4.98 -6.54 -15.87
CA TYR A 271 -3.99 -7.58 -15.63
C TYR A 271 -2.59 -6.99 -15.43
N HIS A 272 -1.70 -7.79 -14.87
CA HIS A 272 -0.26 -7.51 -14.84
C HIS A 272 0.45 -8.35 -15.89
N PRO A 273 1.37 -7.80 -16.69
CA PRO A 273 2.01 -8.53 -17.76
C PRO A 273 2.94 -9.64 -17.23
N SER A 274 3.13 -10.70 -18.03
CA SER A 274 4.10 -11.78 -17.73
C SER A 274 5.56 -11.31 -17.76
N GLU A 275 5.82 -10.20 -18.45
CA GLU A 275 7.10 -9.50 -18.45
C GLU A 275 6.88 -8.11 -17.86
N ALA A 276 7.61 -7.77 -16.79
CA ALA A 276 7.44 -6.50 -16.11
C ALA A 276 7.81 -5.31 -17.02
N ILE A 277 6.97 -4.28 -17.01
CA ILE A 277 7.29 -3.01 -17.65
C ILE A 277 8.31 -2.26 -16.77
N GLY A 278 9.46 -1.89 -17.33
CA GLY A 278 10.54 -1.23 -16.58
C GLY A 278 11.56 -2.16 -15.93
N GLY A 279 11.45 -3.49 -16.12
CA GLY A 279 12.41 -4.48 -15.63
C GLY A 279 12.01 -5.15 -14.31
N GLY A 280 12.85 -6.07 -13.83
CA GLY A 280 12.63 -6.83 -12.59
C GLY A 280 11.63 -8.00 -12.75
N LYS A 281 11.03 -8.43 -11.64
CA LYS A 281 10.05 -9.54 -11.62
C LYS A 281 8.64 -9.09 -12.05
N PRO A 282 7.85 -9.94 -12.73
CA PRO A 282 6.45 -9.66 -12.99
C PRO A 282 5.64 -9.65 -11.68
N GLN A 283 4.60 -8.82 -11.63
CA GLN A 283 3.78 -8.62 -10.43
C GLN A 283 2.75 -9.75 -10.29
N HIS A 284 2.75 -10.36 -9.10
CA HIS A 284 1.74 -11.26 -8.59
C HIS A 284 0.87 -10.49 -7.60
N GLU A 285 -0.38 -10.94 -7.44
CA GLU A 285 -1.25 -10.37 -6.43
C GLU A 285 -1.86 -11.45 -5.53
N ILE A 286 -2.03 -11.13 -4.25
CA ILE A 286 -2.85 -11.92 -3.32
C ILE A 286 -4.00 -11.02 -2.88
N HIS A 287 -5.22 -11.39 -3.25
CA HIS A 287 -6.43 -10.71 -2.81
C HIS A 287 -6.97 -11.44 -1.57
N ILE A 288 -7.12 -10.73 -0.47
CA ILE A 288 -7.67 -11.22 0.79
C ILE A 288 -8.97 -10.46 1.04
N ALA A 289 -10.10 -11.15 0.99
CA ALA A 289 -11.40 -10.55 1.29
C ALA A 289 -11.52 -10.28 2.81
N LEU A 290 -11.81 -9.04 3.17
CA LEU A 290 -11.93 -8.58 4.55
C LEU A 290 -13.40 -8.44 4.96
N GLU A 291 -13.67 -8.44 6.27
CA GLU A 291 -15.00 -8.14 6.82
C GLU A 291 -15.31 -6.63 6.67
N PRO A 292 -16.26 -6.23 5.82
CA PRO A 292 -16.51 -4.81 5.56
C PRO A 292 -16.94 -4.02 6.79
N ASN A 293 -17.73 -4.65 7.67
CA ASN A 293 -18.21 -3.99 8.89
C ASN A 293 -17.08 -3.64 9.87
N ALA A 294 -15.98 -4.39 9.86
CA ALA A 294 -14.81 -4.08 10.68
C ALA A 294 -14.12 -2.77 10.27
N LEU A 295 -14.34 -2.34 9.02
CA LEU A 295 -13.85 -1.09 8.46
C LEU A 295 -14.93 0.01 8.42
N GLY A 296 -16.13 -0.25 8.96
CA GLY A 296 -17.27 0.67 8.91
C GLY A 296 -17.85 0.85 7.50
N ILE A 297 -17.62 -0.12 6.61
CA ILE A 297 -18.06 -0.08 5.21
C ILE A 297 -19.30 -0.95 5.06
N GLU A 298 -20.41 -0.36 4.65
CA GLU A 298 -21.62 -1.09 4.33
C GLU A 298 -21.59 -1.54 2.87
N ILE A 299 -21.63 -2.85 2.64
CA ILE A 299 -21.77 -3.44 1.30
C ILE A 299 -23.16 -4.07 1.18
N GLN A 300 -23.78 -3.94 0.00
CA GLN A 300 -25.00 -4.69 -0.30
C GLN A 300 -24.67 -6.19 -0.29
N LYS A 301 -25.33 -6.94 0.60
CA LYS A 301 -24.92 -8.26 1.09
C LYS A 301 -24.87 -9.41 0.07
N HIS A 302 -25.14 -9.14 -1.20
CA HIS A 302 -25.24 -10.14 -2.25
C HIS A 302 -24.51 -9.58 -3.47
N ASP A 303 -23.56 -10.35 -4.00
CA ASP A 303 -22.75 -10.07 -5.21
C ASP A 303 -21.28 -9.62 -5.00
N SER A 304 -20.63 -9.95 -3.88
CA SER A 304 -19.17 -9.82 -3.74
C SER A 304 -18.45 -10.98 -4.48
N TYR A 305 -17.64 -10.67 -5.48
CA TYR A 305 -16.92 -11.69 -6.26
C TYR A 305 -15.68 -11.12 -6.96
N ILE A 306 -14.85 -12.02 -7.48
CA ILE A 306 -13.79 -11.70 -8.45
C ILE A 306 -13.99 -12.53 -9.71
N ASP A 307 -14.02 -11.87 -10.86
CA ASP A 307 -13.90 -12.53 -12.15
C ASP A 307 -12.43 -12.71 -12.50
N ILE A 308 -12.06 -13.90 -12.96
CA ILE A 308 -10.74 -14.27 -13.43
C ILE A 308 -10.82 -14.57 -14.92
N PHE A 309 -9.99 -13.89 -15.71
CA PHE A 309 -9.86 -13.99 -17.16
C PHE A 309 -8.49 -14.61 -17.48
N PRO A 310 -8.39 -15.95 -17.61
CA PRO A 310 -7.12 -16.62 -17.93
C PRO A 310 -6.63 -16.33 -19.36
N GLU A 311 -7.52 -15.82 -20.23
CA GLU A 311 -7.22 -15.42 -21.61
C GLU A 311 -7.54 -13.92 -21.76
N VAL A 312 -6.51 -13.07 -21.63
CA VAL A 312 -6.70 -11.61 -21.63
C VAL A 312 -7.17 -11.05 -22.99
N GLU A 313 -6.98 -11.81 -24.07
CA GLU A 313 -7.46 -11.49 -25.41
C GLU A 313 -8.95 -11.88 -25.65
N ASP A 314 -9.52 -12.75 -24.82
CA ASP A 314 -10.92 -13.19 -24.90
C ASP A 314 -11.58 -13.20 -23.51
N LEU A 315 -12.11 -12.04 -23.12
CA LEU A 315 -12.79 -11.85 -21.83
C LEU A 315 -14.10 -12.63 -21.69
N THR A 316 -14.57 -13.31 -22.74
CA THR A 316 -15.74 -14.21 -22.61
C THR A 316 -15.39 -15.50 -21.90
N VAL A 317 -14.10 -15.86 -21.85
CA VAL A 317 -13.58 -16.97 -21.05
C VAL A 317 -13.23 -16.44 -19.66
N HIS A 318 -14.14 -16.66 -18.71
CA HIS A 318 -13.90 -16.24 -17.33
C HIS A 318 -14.43 -17.23 -16.30
N GLN A 319 -13.85 -17.16 -15.10
CA GLN A 319 -14.28 -17.86 -13.91
C GLN A 319 -14.69 -16.84 -12.85
N LYS A 320 -15.93 -16.95 -12.37
CA LYS A 320 -16.41 -16.17 -11.24
C LYS A 320 -16.09 -16.90 -9.93
N ILE A 321 -15.48 -16.20 -8.99
CA ILE A 321 -15.16 -16.69 -7.64
C ILE A 321 -15.89 -15.81 -6.63
N GLU A 322 -16.75 -16.40 -5.80
CA GLU A 322 -17.42 -15.67 -4.72
C GLU A 322 -16.41 -15.25 -3.64
N LEU A 323 -16.53 -14.01 -3.16
CA LEU A 323 -15.68 -13.49 -2.11
C LEU A 323 -16.48 -13.37 -0.81
N SER A 324 -16.14 -14.18 0.17
CA SER A 324 -16.55 -14.00 1.57
C SER A 324 -15.35 -13.54 2.39
N PRO A 325 -15.54 -12.84 3.53
CA PRO A 325 -14.44 -12.53 4.45
C PRO A 325 -13.62 -13.80 4.76
N GLY A 326 -12.30 -13.70 4.60
CA GLY A 326 -11.38 -14.84 4.72
C GLY A 326 -11.07 -15.58 3.41
N THR A 327 -11.78 -15.32 2.31
CA THR A 327 -11.40 -15.83 0.98
C THR A 327 -10.08 -15.22 0.54
N VAL A 328 -9.17 -16.07 0.04
CA VAL A 328 -7.85 -15.68 -0.47
C VAL A 328 -7.69 -16.15 -1.90
N VAL A 329 -7.26 -15.25 -2.78
CA VAL A 329 -7.06 -15.53 -4.21
C VAL A 329 -5.65 -15.11 -4.61
N TYR A 330 -4.81 -16.07 -4.98
CA TYR A 330 -3.48 -15.83 -5.53
C TYR A 330 -3.56 -15.76 -7.06
N ILE A 331 -3.22 -14.59 -7.58
CA ILE A 331 -3.33 -14.23 -8.99
C ILE A 331 -1.92 -14.11 -9.58
N PRO A 332 -1.51 -15.06 -10.44
CA PRO A 332 -0.24 -14.96 -11.13
C PRO A 332 -0.27 -13.92 -12.26
N PRO A 333 0.89 -13.46 -12.74
CA PRO A 333 1.02 -12.59 -13.90
C PRO A 333 0.30 -13.14 -15.14
N ALA A 334 0.00 -12.24 -16.07
CA ALA A 334 -0.76 -12.46 -17.30
C ALA A 334 -2.19 -13.02 -17.07
N THR A 335 -2.75 -12.80 -15.89
CA THR A 335 -4.13 -13.17 -15.57
C THR A 335 -4.98 -11.91 -15.43
N GLY A 336 -5.97 -11.76 -16.30
CA GLY A 336 -6.96 -10.70 -16.17
C GLY A 336 -7.84 -10.97 -14.96
N HIS A 337 -8.20 -9.92 -14.24
CA HIS A 337 -9.12 -10.05 -13.13
C HIS A 337 -9.91 -8.77 -12.89
N ARG A 338 -11.07 -8.94 -12.23
CA ARG A 338 -11.98 -7.85 -11.87
C ARG A 338 -12.68 -8.18 -10.56
N THR A 339 -12.34 -7.45 -9.50
CA THR A 339 -13.00 -7.57 -8.19
C THR A 339 -14.24 -6.69 -8.15
N VAL A 340 -15.33 -7.18 -7.57
CA VAL A 340 -16.66 -6.54 -7.62
C VAL A 340 -17.32 -6.60 -6.25
N ASN A 341 -17.85 -5.45 -5.81
CA ASN A 341 -18.59 -5.26 -4.54
C ASN A 341 -17.91 -5.90 -3.32
N ALA A 342 -16.61 -5.71 -3.16
CA ALA A 342 -15.84 -6.34 -2.09
C ALA A 342 -14.91 -5.34 -1.40
N VAL A 343 -14.62 -5.61 -0.13
CA VAL A 343 -13.51 -4.97 0.58
C VAL A 343 -12.37 -5.98 0.64
N VAL A 344 -11.23 -5.60 0.07
CA VAL A 344 -10.08 -6.50 -0.14
C VAL A 344 -8.79 -5.84 0.29
N SER A 345 -7.93 -6.63 0.92
CA SER A 345 -6.49 -6.35 1.01
C SER A 345 -5.84 -6.97 -0.23
N VAL A 346 -5.17 -6.16 -1.05
CA VAL A 346 -4.45 -6.62 -2.24
C VAL A 346 -2.96 -6.50 -1.97
N LEU A 347 -2.30 -7.65 -1.80
CA LEU A 347 -0.86 -7.72 -1.64
C LEU A 347 -0.21 -7.82 -3.02
N GLY A 348 0.62 -6.84 -3.39
CA GLY A 348 1.40 -6.86 -4.65
C GLY A 348 2.83 -7.34 -4.41
N ILE A 349 3.29 -8.31 -5.21
CA ILE A 349 4.66 -8.84 -5.17
C ILE A 349 5.30 -8.93 -6.59
N PRO A 350 6.37 -8.19 -6.90
CA PRO A 350 6.84 -7.01 -6.15
C PRO A 350 5.73 -5.94 -6.06
N GLY A 351 5.91 -4.93 -5.22
CA GLY A 351 4.89 -3.90 -5.00
C GLY A 351 4.41 -3.22 -6.28
N PHE A 352 3.28 -2.50 -6.22
CA PHE A 352 2.57 -1.90 -7.36
C PHE A 352 3.44 -1.03 -8.28
N LYS A 353 4.06 -1.67 -9.28
CA LYS A 353 4.96 -1.05 -10.25
C LYS A 353 4.26 0.02 -11.07
N LEU A 354 4.99 1.09 -11.36
CA LEU A 354 4.59 2.07 -12.35
C LEU A 354 4.27 1.39 -13.69
N ASN A 355 3.12 1.72 -14.27
CA ASN A 355 2.68 1.25 -15.59
C ASN A 355 2.52 -0.28 -15.74
N ASN A 356 2.57 -1.05 -14.64
CA ASN A 356 2.51 -2.50 -14.71
C ASN A 356 1.10 -3.06 -14.55
N THR A 357 0.10 -2.18 -14.50
CA THR A 357 -1.32 -2.51 -14.58
C THR A 357 -1.83 -2.12 -15.96
N ILE A 358 -2.36 -3.09 -16.71
CA ILE A 358 -2.94 -2.87 -18.04
C ILE A 358 -4.45 -3.02 -17.94
N LEU A 359 -5.17 -1.94 -18.22
CA LEU A 359 -6.64 -1.93 -18.25
C LEU A 359 -7.15 -2.64 -19.51
N LEU A 360 -8.22 -3.41 -19.35
CA LEU A 360 -8.86 -4.20 -20.42
C LEU A 360 -10.23 -3.62 -20.83
N ASP A 361 -10.72 -2.57 -20.13
CA ASP A 361 -12.01 -1.91 -20.33
C ASP A 361 -11.94 -0.43 -20.74
#